data_AF-A0A1Y3MSD5-F1
#
_entry.id   AF-A0A1Y3MSD5-F1
#
_cell.length_a   1.000
_cell.length_b   1.000
_cell.length_c   1.000
_cell.angle_alpha   90.00
_cell.angle_beta   90.00
_cell.angle_gamma   90.00
#
_symmetry.space_group_name_H-M   'P 1'
#
loop_
_entity.id
_entity.type
_entity.pdbx_description
1 polymer ?
#
loop_
_entity_poly.entity_id
_entity_poly.type
_entity_poly.pdbx_seq_one_letter_code
_entity_poly.pdbx_strand_id
1 'polypeptide(L)'
;MKFQNIAFTLTNLAIMVRAAIWKFNAVSLMDPSYTLGIKYENNIIKMESTNFPVFTANITSSSSTEYKYVILNSNGNIVSEEEFDRNYTSSVSSINEVFNRKNKNVTIKSLPQVYEKFFKDGTTNYKKYEDNQIYTVYAKCDEETYKELKYKPLLEEYVKNEVGYDVNLLVNDAEFGLKQWIEMRSGQCKKYVTPPKKVVVTKVVTKVVTKVVTKTKQ
;
A
#
# COMPACT_ATOMS: atom_id res chain seq x y z
N MET A 1 -62.63 -15.91 -53.04
CA MET A 1 -61.21 -15.67 -52.68
C MET A 1 -61.20 -14.91 -51.36
N LYS A 2 -60.60 -15.47 -50.31
CA LYS A 2 -60.67 -14.97 -48.92
C LYS A 2 -59.33 -14.40 -48.46
N PHE A 3 -59.46 -13.31 -47.70
CA PHE A 3 -58.53 -12.34 -47.14
C PHE A 3 -57.08 -12.74 -46.84
N GLN A 4 -56.19 -11.90 -47.38
CA GLN A 4 -54.80 -11.66 -46.97
C GLN A 4 -54.73 -10.80 -45.69
N ASN A 5 -53.53 -10.80 -45.10
CA ASN A 5 -52.96 -9.87 -44.11
C ASN A 5 -52.97 -10.33 -42.65
N ILE A 6 -52.01 -11.20 -42.32
CA ILE A 6 -51.50 -11.37 -40.95
C ILE A 6 -50.45 -10.27 -40.74
N ALA A 7 -50.80 -9.26 -39.94
CA ALA A 7 -49.87 -8.23 -39.49
C ALA A 7 -48.92 -8.82 -38.44
N PHE A 8 -47.66 -9.05 -38.81
CA PHE A 8 -46.58 -9.36 -37.89
C PHE A 8 -46.11 -8.04 -37.25
N THR A 9 -46.69 -7.66 -36.12
CA THR A 9 -46.12 -6.61 -35.27
C THR A 9 -44.90 -7.18 -34.56
N LEU A 10 -43.74 -6.97 -35.17
CA LEU A 10 -42.43 -7.31 -34.63
C LEU A 10 -42.16 -6.43 -33.41
N THR A 11 -42.56 -6.89 -32.22
CA THR A 11 -42.17 -6.27 -30.95
C THR A 11 -40.67 -6.50 -30.75
N ASN A 12 -39.88 -5.50 -31.13
CA ASN A 12 -38.47 -5.38 -30.73
C ASN A 12 -38.41 -5.20 -29.21
N LEU A 13 -38.43 -6.30 -28.48
CA LEU A 13 -38.12 -6.33 -27.07
C LEU A 13 -36.63 -6.01 -26.93
N ALA A 14 -36.30 -4.72 -26.81
CA ALA A 14 -34.96 -4.26 -26.55
C ALA A 14 -34.56 -4.74 -25.15
N ILE A 15 -33.88 -5.89 -25.09
CA ILE A 15 -33.26 -6.38 -23.87
C ILE A 15 -32.09 -5.44 -23.58
N MET A 16 -32.33 -4.43 -22.75
CA MET A 16 -31.27 -3.61 -22.17
C MET A 16 -30.51 -4.45 -21.16
N VAL A 17 -29.54 -5.25 -21.64
CA VAL A 17 -28.55 -5.88 -20.77
C VAL A 17 -27.71 -4.76 -20.18
N ARG A 18 -27.89 -4.49 -18.89
CA ARG A 18 -27.01 -3.57 -18.16
C ARG A 18 -25.64 -4.22 -18.07
N ALA A 19 -24.71 -3.78 -18.90
CA ALA A 19 -23.32 -4.20 -18.80
C ALA A 19 -22.75 -3.75 -17.44
N ALA A 20 -22.21 -4.68 -16.68
CA ALA A 20 -21.59 -4.38 -15.40
C ALA A 20 -20.18 -3.84 -15.63
N ILE A 21 -19.73 -2.87 -14.83
CA ILE A 21 -18.33 -2.42 -14.89
C ILE A 21 -17.52 -3.25 -13.90
N TRP A 22 -16.51 -3.95 -14.40
CA TRP A 22 -15.59 -4.77 -13.62
C TRP A 22 -14.30 -4.02 -13.39
N LYS A 23 -13.86 -4.00 -12.14
CA LYS A 23 -12.62 -3.35 -11.72
C LYS A 23 -11.61 -4.41 -11.36
N PHE A 24 -10.41 -4.28 -11.91
CA PHE A 24 -9.31 -5.20 -11.68
C PHE A 24 -8.15 -4.45 -11.03
N ASN A 25 -7.55 -5.07 -10.01
CA ASN A 25 -6.26 -4.64 -9.46
C ASN A 25 -5.34 -5.85 -9.45
N ALA A 26 -4.18 -5.72 -10.11
CA ALA A 26 -3.25 -6.82 -10.26
C ALA A 26 -1.81 -6.34 -10.08
N VAL A 27 -0.97 -7.25 -9.59
CA VAL A 27 0.44 -7.02 -9.28
C VAL A 27 1.29 -7.83 -10.23
N SER A 28 2.19 -7.16 -10.94
CA SER A 28 3.22 -7.82 -11.74
C SER A 28 4.50 -8.00 -10.95
N LEU A 29 5.13 -9.17 -11.04
CA LEU A 29 6.47 -9.42 -10.50
C LEU A 29 7.56 -9.33 -11.58
N MET A 30 7.18 -8.97 -12.80
CA MET A 30 8.09 -8.81 -13.94
C MET A 30 8.85 -7.48 -13.87
N ASP A 31 9.83 -7.30 -14.74
CA ASP A 31 10.57 -6.04 -14.86
C ASP A 31 9.63 -4.86 -15.21
N PRO A 32 9.87 -3.63 -14.69
CA PRO A 32 9.03 -2.46 -14.98
C PRO A 32 8.91 -2.06 -16.46
N SER A 33 9.80 -2.56 -17.33
CA SER A 33 9.70 -2.36 -18.78
C SER A 33 8.50 -3.08 -19.43
N TYR A 34 7.89 -4.03 -18.72
CA TYR A 34 6.69 -4.73 -19.17
C TYR A 34 5.41 -4.08 -18.61
N THR A 35 4.32 -4.20 -19.37
CA THR A 35 2.98 -3.81 -18.91
C THR A 35 2.11 -5.04 -18.70
N LEU A 36 1.18 -4.98 -17.74
CA LEU A 36 0.17 -6.01 -17.55
C LEU A 36 -1.06 -5.72 -18.45
N GLY A 37 -1.67 -6.77 -18.98
CA GLY A 37 -2.92 -6.70 -19.72
C GLY A 37 -3.91 -7.75 -19.20
N ILE A 38 -5.18 -7.57 -19.55
CA ILE A 38 -6.24 -8.55 -19.31
C ILE A 38 -6.71 -9.06 -20.66
N LYS A 39 -6.70 -10.37 -20.84
CA LYS A 39 -7.28 -11.07 -21.98
C LYS A 39 -8.69 -11.53 -21.61
N TYR A 40 -9.69 -11.03 -22.33
CA TYR A 40 -11.11 -11.25 -22.08
C TYR A 40 -11.86 -11.32 -23.41
N GLU A 41 -12.61 -12.40 -23.66
CA GLU A 41 -13.36 -12.62 -24.92
C GLU A 41 -12.53 -12.37 -26.20
N ASN A 42 -11.30 -12.91 -26.24
CA ASN A 42 -10.31 -12.71 -27.32
C ASN A 42 -9.80 -11.27 -27.50
N ASN A 43 -10.25 -10.33 -26.68
CA ASN A 43 -9.73 -8.96 -26.63
C ASN A 43 -8.63 -8.85 -25.58
N ILE A 44 -7.66 -7.99 -25.83
CA ILE A 44 -6.59 -7.68 -24.87
C ILE A 44 -6.74 -6.22 -24.48
N ILE A 45 -6.91 -5.98 -23.19
CA ILE A 45 -7.04 -4.65 -22.61
C ILE A 45 -5.78 -4.39 -21.81
N LYS A 46 -5.00 -3.39 -22.23
CA LYS A 46 -3.81 -2.94 -21.50
C LYS A 46 -4.24 -2.33 -20.17
N MET A 47 -3.59 -2.73 -19.08
CA MET A 47 -3.82 -2.14 -17.76
C MET A 47 -2.89 -0.95 -17.55
N GLU A 48 -3.33 0.03 -16.77
CA GLU A 48 -2.57 1.22 -16.44
C GLU A 48 -1.95 1.09 -15.05
N SER A 49 -0.74 1.62 -14.86
CA SER A 49 -0.06 1.66 -13.56
C SER A 49 0.27 3.09 -13.19
N THR A 50 -0.24 3.54 -12.03
CA THR A 50 0.20 4.80 -11.42
C THR A 50 1.44 4.59 -10.55
N ASN A 51 1.50 3.45 -9.84
CA ASN A 51 2.60 3.06 -8.97
C ASN A 51 2.97 1.59 -9.21
N PHE A 52 4.08 1.35 -9.93
CA PHE A 52 4.62 0.00 -10.09
C PHE A 52 4.88 -0.64 -8.73
N PRO A 53 4.52 -1.92 -8.50
CA PRO A 53 4.10 -2.98 -9.42
C PRO A 53 2.58 -3.15 -9.59
N VAL A 54 1.76 -2.19 -9.16
CA VAL A 54 0.30 -2.33 -9.18
C VAL A 54 -0.27 -1.78 -10.49
N PHE A 55 -1.13 -2.55 -11.13
CA PHE A 55 -1.84 -2.22 -12.35
C PHE A 55 -3.34 -2.27 -12.11
N THR A 56 -4.07 -1.37 -12.76
CA THR A 56 -5.54 -1.26 -12.65
C THR A 56 -6.18 -1.15 -14.03
N ALA A 57 -7.37 -1.72 -14.18
CA ALA A 57 -8.19 -1.57 -15.38
C ALA A 57 -9.67 -1.69 -15.03
N ASN A 58 -10.51 -1.06 -15.84
CA ASN A 58 -11.94 -1.22 -15.81
C ASN A 58 -12.40 -1.81 -17.14
N ILE A 59 -13.25 -2.85 -17.09
CA ILE A 59 -13.81 -3.51 -18.26
C ILE A 59 -15.33 -3.43 -18.15
N THR A 60 -16.00 -3.03 -19.23
CA THR A 60 -17.46 -3.15 -19.34
C THR A 60 -17.77 -4.60 -19.68
N SER A 61 -18.29 -5.37 -18.74
CA SER A 61 -18.51 -6.81 -18.88
C SER A 61 -19.63 -7.09 -19.87
N SER A 62 -19.41 -8.12 -20.68
CA SER A 62 -20.41 -8.77 -21.51
C SER A 62 -20.86 -10.06 -20.82
N SER A 63 -21.07 -11.14 -21.57
CA SER A 63 -21.65 -12.40 -21.07
C SER A 63 -20.67 -13.31 -20.33
N SER A 64 -19.37 -13.29 -20.67
CA SER A 64 -18.39 -14.18 -20.05
C SER A 64 -17.82 -13.62 -18.75
N THR A 65 -17.54 -14.46 -17.75
CA THR A 65 -16.77 -14.10 -16.54
C THR A 65 -15.32 -14.54 -16.56
N GLU A 66 -14.91 -15.24 -17.62
CA GLU A 66 -13.58 -15.82 -17.72
C GLU A 66 -12.57 -14.81 -18.27
N TYR A 67 -11.40 -14.72 -17.62
CA TYR A 67 -10.30 -13.85 -18.05
C TYR A 67 -8.95 -14.44 -17.69
N LYS A 68 -7.89 -13.91 -18.29
CA LYS A 68 -6.48 -14.18 -17.98
C LYS A 68 -5.68 -12.89 -17.91
N TYR A 69 -4.65 -12.86 -17.08
CA TYR A 69 -3.64 -11.82 -17.21
C TYR A 69 -2.61 -12.18 -18.28
N VAL A 70 -2.09 -11.16 -18.96
CA VAL A 70 -1.02 -11.28 -19.96
C VAL A 70 0.05 -10.24 -19.69
N ILE A 71 1.31 -10.56 -20.00
CA ILE A 71 2.42 -9.62 -19.99
C ILE A 71 2.63 -9.11 -21.41
N LEU A 72 2.65 -7.79 -21.54
CA LEU A 72 2.83 -7.07 -22.79
C LEU A 72 4.22 -6.40 -22.81
N ASN A 73 4.90 -6.45 -23.95
CA ASN A 73 6.10 -5.64 -24.17
C ASN A 73 5.73 -4.18 -24.51
N SER A 74 6.75 -3.34 -24.72
CA SER A 74 6.58 -1.92 -25.10
C SER A 74 5.76 -1.72 -26.39
N ASN A 75 5.72 -2.70 -27.27
CA ASN A 75 4.98 -2.66 -28.53
C ASN A 75 3.54 -3.16 -28.38
N GLY A 76 3.13 -3.59 -27.19
CA GLY A 76 1.80 -4.15 -26.91
C GLY A 76 1.64 -5.61 -27.33
N ASN A 77 2.71 -6.31 -27.72
CA ASN A 77 2.63 -7.74 -28.05
C ASN A 77 2.68 -8.59 -26.79
N ILE A 78 1.93 -9.71 -26.77
CA ILE A 78 1.96 -10.68 -25.67
C ILE A 78 3.32 -11.38 -25.64
N VAL A 79 3.98 -11.31 -24.49
CA VAL A 79 5.23 -12.03 -24.18
C VAL A 79 4.97 -13.26 -23.32
N SER A 80 3.98 -13.18 -22.42
CA SER A 80 3.59 -14.27 -21.54
C SER A 80 2.09 -14.21 -21.25
N GLU A 81 1.45 -15.37 -21.09
CA GLU A 81 0.05 -15.52 -20.73
C GLU A 81 -0.04 -16.46 -19.52
N GLU A 82 -1.01 -16.24 -18.63
CA GLU A 82 -1.25 -17.18 -17.52
C GLU A 82 -1.69 -18.57 -18.03
N GLU A 83 -1.22 -19.62 -17.37
CA GLU A 83 -1.54 -21.01 -17.73
C GLU A 83 -2.94 -21.47 -17.29
N PHE A 84 -3.67 -20.63 -16.55
CA PHE A 84 -4.99 -20.95 -16.00
C PHE A 84 -5.98 -19.81 -16.23
N ASP A 85 -7.24 -20.15 -16.46
CA ASP A 85 -8.32 -19.18 -16.53
C ASP A 85 -8.77 -18.76 -15.12
N ARG A 86 -9.16 -17.49 -14.99
CA ARG A 86 -9.76 -16.90 -13.81
C ARG A 86 -11.22 -16.63 -14.07
N ASN A 87 -12.03 -16.64 -13.02
CA ASN A 87 -13.44 -16.24 -13.07
C ASN A 87 -13.63 -14.98 -12.24
N TYR A 88 -14.22 -13.95 -12.84
CA TYR A 88 -14.46 -12.70 -12.15
C TYR A 88 -15.56 -12.84 -11.10
N THR A 89 -15.30 -12.33 -9.90
CA THR A 89 -16.27 -12.21 -8.81
C THR A 89 -16.27 -10.76 -8.31
N SER A 90 -17.34 -10.33 -7.65
CA SER A 90 -17.41 -8.98 -7.07
C SER A 90 -16.26 -8.67 -6.10
N SER A 91 -15.76 -9.70 -5.39
CA SER A 91 -14.62 -9.58 -4.48
C SER A 91 -13.28 -9.29 -5.18
N VAL A 92 -13.13 -9.60 -6.48
CA VAL A 92 -11.91 -9.29 -7.26
C VAL A 92 -11.62 -7.79 -7.24
N SER A 93 -12.67 -6.96 -7.29
CA SER A 93 -12.53 -5.50 -7.26
C SER A 93 -11.87 -4.94 -5.99
N SER A 94 -11.88 -5.72 -4.91
CA SER A 94 -11.39 -5.33 -3.59
C SER A 94 -10.04 -5.95 -3.21
N ILE A 95 -9.47 -6.82 -4.06
CA ILE A 95 -8.18 -7.47 -3.79
C ILE A 95 -7.15 -7.11 -4.86
N ASN A 96 -5.88 -7.30 -4.51
CA ASN A 96 -4.76 -7.23 -5.45
C ASN A 96 -4.35 -8.65 -5.82
N GLU A 97 -4.71 -9.08 -7.02
CA GLU A 97 -4.26 -10.37 -7.53
C GLU A 97 -2.80 -10.30 -7.96
N VAL A 98 -2.13 -11.44 -8.04
CA VAL A 98 -0.73 -11.50 -8.50
C VAL A 98 -0.66 -12.33 -9.77
N PHE A 99 0.02 -11.80 -10.78
CA PHE A 99 0.23 -12.49 -12.06
C PHE A 99 0.83 -13.89 -11.84
N ASN A 100 0.27 -14.87 -12.53
CA ASN A 100 0.62 -16.28 -12.49
C ASN A 100 0.56 -16.91 -11.09
N ARG A 101 -0.34 -16.42 -10.23
CA ARG A 101 -0.62 -16.99 -8.90
C ARG A 101 -2.12 -17.05 -8.62
N LYS A 102 -2.59 -18.21 -8.16
CA LYS A 102 -3.97 -18.39 -7.69
C LYS A 102 -4.12 -17.83 -6.27
N ASN A 103 -5.20 -17.11 -6.01
CA ASN A 103 -5.52 -16.62 -4.67
C ASN A 103 -5.78 -17.81 -3.75
N LYS A 104 -5.19 -17.79 -2.55
CA LYS A 104 -5.39 -18.82 -1.53
C LYS A 104 -5.90 -18.14 -0.27
N ASN A 105 -7.06 -18.57 0.20
CA ASN A 105 -7.54 -18.21 1.52
C ASN A 105 -6.78 -19.04 2.55
N VAL A 106 -6.02 -18.37 3.41
CA VAL A 106 -5.27 -19.03 4.48
C VAL A 106 -5.85 -18.56 5.80
N THR A 107 -6.41 -19.49 6.58
CA THR A 107 -6.78 -19.22 7.96
C THR A 107 -5.51 -19.18 8.79
N ILE A 108 -5.13 -17.98 9.24
CA ILE A 108 -4.01 -17.81 10.16
C ILE A 108 -4.49 -18.26 11.54
N LYS A 109 -3.86 -19.29 12.10
CA LYS A 109 -4.13 -19.69 13.48
C LYS A 109 -3.62 -18.59 14.41
N SER A 110 -4.36 -18.32 15.48
CA SER A 110 -3.89 -17.44 16.54
C SER A 110 -2.52 -17.93 17.02
N LEU A 111 -1.57 -17.00 17.13
CA LEU A 111 -0.27 -17.31 17.73
C LEU A 111 -0.51 -17.72 19.19
N PRO A 112 0.17 -18.78 19.69
CA PRO A 112 0.09 -19.11 21.10
C PRO A 112 0.52 -17.90 21.92
N GLN A 113 -0.28 -17.55 22.91
CA GLN A 113 0.03 -16.44 23.80
C GLN A 113 1.23 -16.84 24.66
N VAL A 114 2.41 -16.32 24.34
CA VAL A 114 3.68 -16.69 25.01
C VAL A 114 3.76 -16.14 26.43
N TYR A 115 3.02 -15.08 26.70
CA TYR A 115 2.99 -14.42 27.99
C TYR A 115 1.60 -14.49 28.60
N GLU A 116 1.53 -14.89 29.86
CA GLU A 116 0.36 -14.61 30.69
C GLU A 116 0.08 -13.10 30.65
N LYS A 117 -1.20 -12.70 30.77
CA LYS A 117 -1.56 -11.28 30.74
C LYS A 117 -0.75 -10.57 31.83
N PHE A 118 0.19 -9.71 31.44
CA PHE A 118 1.09 -9.00 32.36
C PHE A 118 0.36 -8.10 33.36
N PHE A 119 -0.92 -7.81 33.14
CA PHE A 119 -1.74 -6.97 34.01
C PHE A 119 -2.90 -7.81 34.53
N LYS A 120 -2.94 -8.02 35.85
CA LYS A 120 -4.00 -8.77 36.56
C LYS A 120 -5.37 -8.14 36.34
N ASP A 121 -5.39 -6.82 36.27
CA ASP A 121 -6.56 -6.03 35.92
C ASP A 121 -6.43 -5.64 34.45
N GLY A 122 -6.81 -6.57 33.58
CA GLY A 122 -7.01 -6.25 32.18
C GLY A 122 -7.89 -4.99 32.11
N THR A 123 -7.39 -3.95 31.48
CA THR A 123 -8.08 -2.68 31.37
C THR A 123 -9.37 -2.90 30.58
N THR A 124 -10.51 -2.92 31.26
CA THR A 124 -11.86 -3.16 30.67
C THR A 124 -12.21 -2.17 29.57
N ASN A 125 -11.50 -1.04 29.53
CA ASN A 125 -11.73 0.06 28.60
C ASN A 125 -11.10 -0.13 27.21
N TYR A 126 -10.27 -1.15 27.00
CA TYR A 126 -9.64 -1.37 25.69
C TYR A 126 -10.46 -2.33 24.86
N LYS A 127 -11.01 -1.83 23.75
CA LYS A 127 -11.57 -2.68 22.71
C LYS A 127 -10.45 -3.55 22.14
N LYS A 128 -10.73 -4.85 21.97
CA LYS A 128 -9.84 -5.71 21.19
C LYS A 128 -9.77 -5.17 19.78
N TYR A 129 -8.55 -5.11 19.25
CA TYR A 129 -8.30 -4.83 17.86
C TYR A 129 -8.83 -5.98 17.01
N GLU A 130 -9.42 -5.67 15.85
CA GLU A 130 -9.80 -6.69 14.88
C GLU A 130 -8.53 -7.29 14.26
N ASP A 131 -8.43 -8.63 14.22
CA ASP A 131 -7.22 -9.33 13.75
C ASP A 131 -6.89 -9.08 12.26
N ASN A 132 -7.85 -8.54 11.49
CA ASN A 132 -7.71 -8.25 10.07
C ASN A 132 -7.32 -6.79 9.78
N GLN A 133 -7.03 -5.98 10.81
CA GLN A 133 -6.67 -4.57 10.67
C GLN A 133 -5.29 -4.30 11.29
N ILE A 134 -4.52 -3.43 10.65
CA ILE A 134 -3.26 -2.91 11.20
C ILE A 134 -3.55 -1.51 11.69
N TYR A 135 -3.61 -1.33 13.00
CA TYR A 135 -3.85 -0.04 13.64
C TYR A 135 -2.53 0.72 13.80
N THR A 136 -2.52 1.99 13.39
CA THR A 136 -1.46 2.92 13.80
C THR A 136 -1.93 3.65 15.05
N VAL A 137 -1.26 3.44 16.18
CA VAL A 137 -1.59 4.14 17.43
C VAL A 137 -0.82 5.46 17.47
N TYR A 138 -1.56 6.57 17.44
CA TYR A 138 -1.02 7.90 17.72
C TYR A 138 -1.27 8.23 19.18
N ALA A 139 -0.20 8.35 19.96
CA ALA A 139 -0.26 8.85 21.32
C ALA A 139 0.16 10.32 21.32
N LYS A 140 -0.75 11.22 21.70
CA LYS A 140 -0.38 12.59 22.03
C LYS A 140 0.11 12.59 23.47
N CYS A 141 1.41 12.55 23.65
CA CYS A 141 2.02 12.59 24.97
C CYS A 141 2.55 13.99 25.28
N ASP A 142 2.51 14.34 26.56
CA ASP A 142 3.38 15.39 27.09
C ASP A 142 4.84 14.94 26.94
N GLU A 143 5.67 15.73 26.27
CA GLU A 143 7.05 15.32 25.91
C GLU A 143 7.93 15.07 27.13
N GLU A 144 7.79 15.87 28.18
CA GLU A 144 8.60 15.73 29.41
C GLU A 144 8.20 14.47 30.17
N THR A 145 6.90 14.27 30.36
CA THR A 145 6.33 13.07 31.00
C THR A 145 6.70 11.81 30.21
N TYR A 146 6.60 11.85 28.88
CA TYR A 146 7.00 10.73 28.03
C TYR A 146 8.49 10.43 28.12
N LYS A 147 9.34 11.46 28.17
CA LYS A 147 10.78 11.29 28.32
C LYS A 147 11.11 10.63 29.65
N GLU A 148 10.44 11.02 30.73
CA GLU A 148 10.60 10.37 32.03
C GLU A 148 10.13 8.90 31.97
N LEU A 149 8.94 8.63 31.45
CA LEU A 149 8.40 7.27 31.25
C LEU A 149 9.30 6.37 30.40
N LYS A 150 9.87 6.93 29.33
CA LYS A 150 10.73 6.20 28.40
C LYS A 150 11.98 5.68 29.10
N TYR A 151 12.55 6.46 30.02
CA TYR A 151 13.79 6.10 30.72
C TYR A 151 13.55 5.54 32.13
N LYS A 152 12.34 5.70 32.67
CA LYS A 152 11.87 5.18 33.96
C LYS A 152 10.44 4.63 33.81
N PRO A 153 10.28 3.49 33.13
CA PRO A 153 8.95 2.95 32.82
C PRO A 153 8.20 2.40 34.04
N LEU A 154 8.92 2.23 35.17
CA LEU A 154 8.40 1.76 36.44
C LEU A 154 8.69 2.83 37.48
N LEU A 155 7.67 3.18 38.28
CA LEU A 155 7.90 3.88 39.53
C LEU A 155 8.52 2.88 40.54
N GLU A 156 9.06 3.41 41.64
CA GLU A 156 9.49 2.57 42.76
C GLU A 156 8.34 1.60 43.13
N GLU A 157 8.69 0.35 43.44
CA GLU A 157 7.73 -0.75 43.73
C GLU A 157 6.91 -1.32 42.55
N TYR A 158 7.40 -1.23 41.30
CA TYR A 158 6.75 -1.85 40.14
C TYR A 158 5.36 -1.28 39.78
N VAL A 159 5.01 -0.10 40.31
CA VAL A 159 3.78 0.59 39.92
C VAL A 159 3.96 1.17 38.52
N LYS A 160 3.07 0.76 37.61
CA LYS A 160 3.04 1.26 36.24
C LYS A 160 2.67 2.73 36.27
N ASN A 161 3.50 3.56 35.68
CA ASN A 161 3.16 4.95 35.46
C ASN A 161 2.17 5.01 34.28
N GLU A 162 0.88 5.16 34.60
CA GLU A 162 -0.20 5.18 33.60
C GLU A 162 -0.39 6.59 33.05
N VAL A 163 -0.23 6.75 31.74
CA VAL A 163 -0.68 7.95 31.04
C VAL A 163 -2.15 7.75 30.67
N GLY A 164 -2.98 8.74 30.97
CA GLY A 164 -4.38 8.76 30.56
C GLY A 164 -4.51 8.53 29.05
N TYR A 165 -5.30 7.53 28.68
CA TYR A 165 -5.56 7.19 27.28
C TYR A 165 -6.81 7.93 26.80
N ASP A 166 -6.69 8.74 25.75
CA ASP A 166 -7.82 9.40 25.10
C ASP A 166 -8.22 8.63 23.83
N VAL A 167 -9.36 7.94 23.91
CA VAL A 167 -9.94 7.16 22.80
C VAL A 167 -10.27 8.02 21.57
N ASN A 168 -10.49 9.33 21.74
CA ASN A 168 -10.82 10.23 20.64
C ASN A 168 -9.61 10.53 19.74
N LEU A 169 -8.39 10.17 20.17
CA LEU A 169 -7.17 10.31 19.39
C LEU A 169 -6.82 9.07 18.56
N LEU A 170 -7.64 8.00 18.62
CA LEU A 170 -7.52 6.88 17.69
C LEU A 170 -7.89 7.32 16.27
N VAL A 171 -6.88 7.63 15.48
CA VAL A 171 -7.04 7.83 14.04
C VAL A 171 -6.72 6.52 13.33
N ASN A 172 -7.70 5.97 12.62
CA ASN A 172 -7.47 4.85 11.71
C ASN A 172 -6.75 5.35 10.46
N ASP A 173 -5.43 5.39 10.52
CA ASP A 173 -4.57 5.84 9.42
C ASP A 173 -4.33 4.76 8.35
N ALA A 174 -5.11 3.66 8.38
CA ALA A 174 -5.01 2.57 7.41
C ALA A 174 -5.47 2.95 5.99
N GLU A 175 -5.83 4.21 5.73
CA GLU A 175 -6.07 4.70 4.38
C GLU A 175 -4.80 4.60 3.50
N PHE A 176 -3.61 4.66 4.12
CA PHE A 176 -2.32 4.40 3.48
C PHE A 176 -1.94 2.93 3.67
N GLY A 177 -2.39 2.05 2.78
CA GLY A 177 -2.15 0.61 2.88
C GLY A 177 -0.68 0.25 3.22
N LEU A 178 -0.49 -0.93 3.85
CA LEU A 178 0.78 -1.51 4.34
C LEU A 178 2.06 -1.09 3.59
N LYS A 179 1.99 -1.05 2.25
CA LYS A 179 3.12 -0.75 1.38
C LYS A 179 3.58 0.71 1.48
N GLN A 180 2.64 1.66 1.49
CA GLN A 180 2.93 3.08 1.58
C GLN A 180 3.47 3.44 2.98
N TRP A 181 2.99 2.74 4.01
CA TRP A 181 3.50 2.86 5.38
C TRP A 181 4.94 2.36 5.53
N ILE A 182 5.26 1.19 4.96
CA ILE A 182 6.64 0.65 4.93
C ILE A 182 7.57 1.58 4.16
N GLU A 183 7.12 2.14 3.04
CA GLU A 183 7.92 3.04 2.20
C GLU A 183 8.19 4.37 2.93
N MET A 184 7.18 4.95 3.58
CA MET A 184 7.32 6.18 4.37
C MET A 184 8.26 5.99 5.59
N ARG A 185 8.10 4.88 6.33
CA ARG A 185 8.95 4.55 7.49
C ARG A 185 10.39 4.20 7.07
N SER A 186 10.57 3.42 6.00
CA SER A 186 11.90 3.07 5.49
C SER A 186 12.65 4.29 4.92
N GLY A 187 11.95 5.23 4.28
CA GLY A 187 12.49 6.51 3.85
C GLY A 187 12.95 7.39 5.02
N GLN A 188 12.19 7.43 6.12
CA GLN A 188 12.62 8.11 7.34
C GLN A 188 13.82 7.43 8.00
N CYS A 189 13.83 6.10 8.10
CA CYS A 189 14.99 5.37 8.62
C CYS A 189 16.25 5.67 7.80
N LYS A 190 16.18 5.73 6.46
CA LYS A 190 17.33 6.11 5.61
C LYS A 190 17.94 7.45 6.01
N LYS A 191 17.13 8.45 6.40
CA LYS A 191 17.66 9.74 6.91
C LYS A 191 18.45 9.59 8.19
N TYR A 192 18.10 8.65 9.07
CA TYR A 192 18.80 8.40 10.33
C TYR A 192 20.04 7.51 10.19
N VAL A 193 20.07 6.60 9.22
CA VAL A 193 21.25 5.74 8.95
C VAL A 193 22.23 6.35 7.96
N THR A 194 21.91 7.48 7.32
CA THR A 194 22.90 8.17 6.49
C THR A 194 23.96 8.73 7.43
N PRO A 195 25.22 8.24 7.39
CA PRO A 195 26.24 8.74 8.28
C PRO A 195 26.40 10.25 8.05
N PRO A 196 26.56 11.06 9.11
CA PRO A 196 26.73 12.49 8.96
C PRO A 196 27.87 12.74 7.97
N LYS A 197 27.60 13.56 6.94
CA LYS A 197 28.64 13.97 5.99
C LYS A 197 29.84 14.44 6.81
N LYS A 198 30.99 13.79 6.63
CA LYS A 198 32.24 14.20 7.28
C LYS A 198 32.39 15.69 7.04
N VAL A 199 32.28 16.49 8.09
CA VAL A 199 32.50 17.93 8.02
C VAL A 199 33.97 18.08 7.63
N VAL A 200 34.22 18.44 6.37
CA VAL A 200 35.56 18.76 5.91
C VAL A 200 35.91 20.09 6.54
N VAL A 201 36.59 20.02 7.69
CA VAL A 201 37.14 21.19 8.36
C VAL A 201 38.20 21.77 7.43
N THR A 202 37.81 22.76 6.66
CA THR A 202 38.74 23.48 5.79
C THR A 202 39.56 24.38 6.71
N LYS A 203 40.81 23.98 6.96
CA LYS A 203 41.74 24.74 7.80
C LYS A 203 42.03 26.06 7.08
N VAL A 204 41.42 27.15 7.55
CA VAL A 204 41.71 28.50 7.04
C VAL A 204 43.13 28.85 7.45
N VAL A 205 44.06 28.78 6.50
CA VAL A 205 45.45 29.21 6.73
C VAL A 205 45.49 30.71 6.50
N THR A 206 45.45 31.48 7.60
CA THR A 206 45.66 32.92 7.55
C THR A 206 47.13 33.20 7.25
N LYS A 207 47.44 33.66 6.03
CA LYS A 207 48.78 34.17 5.70
C LYS A 207 49.02 35.48 6.45
N VAL A 208 49.91 35.46 7.43
CA VAL A 208 50.43 36.68 8.06
C VAL A 208 51.41 37.33 7.09
N VAL A 209 51.06 38.50 6.58
CA VAL A 209 51.95 39.29 5.71
C VAL A 209 52.73 40.25 6.60
N THR A 210 54.00 39.94 6.85
CA THR A 210 54.90 40.84 7.56
C THR A 210 55.44 41.89 6.58
N LYS A 211 54.96 43.13 6.71
CA LYS A 211 55.53 44.28 5.98
C LYS A 211 56.88 44.65 6.59
N VAL A 212 57.95 44.42 5.85
CA VAL A 212 59.28 44.95 6.18
C VAL A 212 59.32 46.41 5.72
N VAL A 213 59.46 47.34 6.67
CA VAL A 213 59.64 48.77 6.38
C VAL A 213 61.13 49.07 6.43
N THR A 214 61.74 49.26 5.28
CA THR A 214 63.12 49.75 5.16
C THR A 214 63.10 51.28 5.20
N LYS A 215 63.68 51.86 6.25
CA LYS A 215 63.92 53.31 6.35
C LYS A 215 65.18 53.66 5.54
N THR A 216 65.01 54.44 4.49
CA THR A 216 66.13 55.10 3.80
C THR A 216 66.50 56.35 4.59
N LYS A 217 67.77 56.44 5.04
CA LYS A 217 68.32 57.66 5.65
C LYS A 217 68.53 58.71 4.57
N GLN A 218 68.03 59.92 4.81
CA GLN A 218 68.51 61.16 4.19
C GLN A 218 69.63 61.74 5.05
#